data_AF-A0A7S0AA95-F1
#
_entry.id   AF-A0A7S0AA95-F1
#
_cell.length_a   1.000
_cell.length_b   1.000
_cell.length_c   1.000
_cell.angle_alpha   90.00
_cell.angle_beta   90.00
_cell.angle_gamma   90.00
#
_symmetry.space_group_name_H-M   'P 1'
#
loop_
_entity.id
_entity.type
_entity.pdbx_description
1 polymer ?
#
loop_
_entity_poly.entity_id
_entity_poly.type
_entity_poly.pdbx_seq_one_letter_code
_entity_poly.pdbx_strand_id
1 'polypeptide(L)'
;GYARALARRWQLPRERLCIERCSALAAVEAVARVYPGPVEWILANFPTPFAAVAAGERSGNVQLPESPDAADFMLNGDLLAAARACLEARGGALLVQSQCE
;
A
#
# COMPACT_ATOMS: atom_id res chain seq x y z
N GLY A 1 -1.12 8.67 -14.54
CA GLY A 1 -0.85 8.27 -13.14
C GLY A 1 -1.21 6.81 -12.94
N TYR A 2 -0.44 6.10 -12.12
CA TYR A 2 -0.55 4.66 -11.90
C TYR A 2 -1.98 4.20 -11.56
N ALA A 3 -2.63 4.83 -10.57
CA ALA A 3 -3.98 4.48 -10.13
C ALA A 3 -5.04 4.56 -11.26
N ARG A 4 -4.96 5.57 -12.15
CA ARG A 4 -5.87 5.69 -13.31
C ARG A 4 -5.64 4.59 -14.34
N ALA A 5 -4.38 4.16 -14.53
CA ALA A 5 -4.05 3.07 -15.42
C ALA A 5 -4.55 1.73 -14.87
N LEU A 6 -4.41 1.51 -13.56
CA LEU A 6 -4.92 0.34 -12.86
C LEU A 6 -6.46 0.27 -12.92
N ALA A 7 -7.14 1.38 -12.60
CA ALA A 7 -8.60 1.47 -12.72
C ALA A 7 -9.08 1.14 -14.15
N ARG A 8 -8.40 1.67 -15.18
CA ARG A 8 -8.71 1.31 -16.58
C ARG A 8 -8.48 -0.17 -16.86
N ARG A 9 -7.35 -0.73 -16.41
CA ARG A 9 -6.99 -2.15 -16.62
C ARG A 9 -8.00 -3.08 -15.97
N TRP A 10 -8.53 -2.71 -14.82
CA TRP A 10 -9.50 -3.50 -14.05
C TRP A 10 -10.95 -3.11 -14.32
N GLN A 11 -11.20 -2.24 -15.31
CA GLN A 11 -12.54 -1.78 -15.69
C GLN A 11 -13.31 -1.17 -14.51
N LEU A 12 -12.61 -0.52 -13.58
CA LEU A 12 -13.21 0.20 -12.47
C LEU A 12 -13.79 1.54 -12.94
N PRO A 13 -14.99 1.93 -12.46
CA PRO A 13 -15.59 3.21 -12.81
C PRO A 13 -14.68 4.38 -12.40
N ARG A 14 -14.45 5.32 -13.32
CA ARG A 14 -13.49 6.44 -13.11
C ARG A 14 -13.96 7.39 -12.03
N GLU A 15 -15.26 7.60 -11.93
CA GLU A 15 -15.96 8.41 -10.94
C GLU A 15 -15.84 7.86 -9.52
N ARG A 16 -15.41 6.60 -9.36
CA ARG A 16 -15.18 5.96 -8.07
C ARG A 16 -13.71 5.94 -7.65
N LEU A 17 -12.82 6.53 -8.44
CA LEU A 17 -11.40 6.64 -8.11
C LEU A 17 -11.16 7.89 -7.25
N CYS A 18 -10.79 7.67 -5.99
CA CYS A 18 -10.20 8.70 -5.14
C CYS A 18 -8.67 8.56 -5.10
N ILE A 19 -7.94 9.67 -5.05
CA ILE A 19 -6.49 9.71 -4.89
C ILE A 19 -6.18 10.63 -3.72
N GLU A 20 -5.61 10.06 -2.66
CA GLU A 20 -5.25 10.78 -1.44
C GLU A 20 -3.73 10.97 -1.33
N ARG A 21 -3.33 12.04 -0.63
CA ARG A 21 -1.93 12.33 -0.29
C ARG A 21 -1.74 12.30 1.23
N CYS A 22 -1.50 11.11 1.76
CA CYS A 22 -1.25 10.87 3.17
C CYS A 22 -0.36 9.62 3.33
N SER A 23 -0.05 9.24 4.58
CA SER A 23 0.60 7.96 4.83
C SER A 23 -0.36 6.80 4.50
N ALA A 24 0.19 5.66 4.08
CA ALA A 24 -0.61 4.48 3.79
C ALA A 24 -1.43 4.03 5.01
N LEU A 25 -0.85 4.11 6.22
CA LEU A 25 -1.54 3.79 7.47
C LEU A 25 -2.76 4.68 7.68
N ALA A 26 -2.60 6.01 7.60
CA ALA A 26 -3.70 6.94 7.76
C ALA A 26 -4.80 6.74 6.70
N ALA A 27 -4.43 6.36 5.48
CA ALA A 27 -5.39 6.04 4.42
C ALA A 27 -6.24 4.81 4.78
N VAL A 28 -5.61 3.73 5.23
CA VAL A 28 -6.32 2.49 5.61
C VAL A 28 -7.23 2.73 6.82
N GLU A 29 -6.75 3.44 7.84
CA GLU A 29 -7.55 3.82 9.01
C GLU A 29 -8.74 4.70 8.63
N ALA A 30 -8.54 5.65 7.71
CA ALA A 30 -9.63 6.49 7.21
C ALA A 30 -10.67 5.65 6.48
N VAL A 31 -10.27 4.75 5.58
CA VAL A 31 -11.19 3.85 4.87
C VAL A 31 -11.97 3.01 5.87
N ALA A 32 -11.33 2.40 6.85
CA ALA A 32 -11.99 1.60 7.88
C ALA A 32 -13.05 2.39 8.67
N ARG A 33 -12.84 3.71 8.84
CA ARG A 33 -13.77 4.59 9.57
C ARG A 33 -14.91 5.12 8.70
N VAL A 34 -14.64 5.48 7.45
CA VAL A 34 -15.57 6.26 6.61
C VAL A 34 -16.26 5.44 5.53
N TYR A 35 -15.68 4.32 5.12
CA TYR A 35 -16.26 3.50 4.06
C TYR A 35 -17.31 2.57 4.65
N PRO A 36 -18.59 2.70 4.28
CA PRO A 36 -19.67 1.91 4.88
C PRO A 36 -19.74 0.47 4.34
N GLY A 37 -18.97 0.17 3.28
CA GLY A 37 -18.97 -1.12 2.62
C GLY A 37 -17.80 -2.01 3.05
N PRO A 38 -17.82 -3.29 2.66
CA PRO A 38 -16.67 -4.17 2.88
C PRO A 38 -15.51 -3.79 1.95
N VAL A 39 -14.29 -3.79 2.49
CA VAL A 39 -13.08 -3.72 1.67
C VAL A 39 -12.72 -5.13 1.24
N GLU A 40 -12.73 -5.39 -0.07
CA GLU A 40 -12.41 -6.71 -0.63
C GLU A 40 -10.90 -6.94 -0.72
N TRP A 41 -10.17 -5.93 -1.23
CA TRP A 41 -8.73 -6.03 -1.45
C TRP A 41 -8.01 -4.78 -0.99
N ILE A 42 -6.85 -5.01 -0.35
CA ILE A 42 -5.80 -4.00 -0.22
C ILE A 42 -4.64 -4.47 -1.09
N LEU A 43 -4.17 -3.62 -1.98
CA LEU A 43 -3.08 -3.93 -2.91
C LEU A 43 -1.87 -3.05 -2.59
N ALA A 44 -0.78 -3.67 -2.18
CA ALA A 44 0.50 -3.02 -1.98
C ALA A 44 1.46 -3.42 -3.11
N ASN A 45 1.61 -2.54 -4.09
CA ASN A 45 2.49 -2.79 -5.24
C ASN A 45 3.81 -2.09 -5.07
N PHE A 46 4.87 -2.89 -5.14
CA PHE A 46 6.25 -2.44 -5.04
C PHE A 46 6.40 -1.48 -3.86
N PRO A 47 6.04 -1.90 -2.63
CA PRO A 47 6.20 -1.04 -1.45
C PRO A 47 7.68 -0.65 -1.36
N THR A 48 8.01 0.52 -1.88
CA THR A 48 9.39 0.98 -2.07
C THR A 48 9.71 1.92 -0.92
N PRO A 49 10.84 1.77 -0.23
CA PRO A 49 11.37 2.87 0.58
C PRO A 49 11.96 3.91 -0.37
N PHE A 50 11.41 5.13 -0.35
CA PHE A 50 12.05 6.26 -0.99
C PHE A 50 13.11 6.84 -0.02
N ALA A 51 14.39 6.67 -0.37
CA ALA A 51 15.33 7.77 -0.30
C ALA A 51 16.42 7.60 -1.38
N ALA A 52 16.47 8.56 -2.30
CA ALA A 52 17.66 8.81 -3.09
C ALA A 52 18.74 9.38 -2.16
N VAL A 53 19.64 8.52 -1.67
CA VAL A 53 20.85 8.98 -0.99
C VAL A 53 21.92 9.15 -2.06
N ALA A 54 22.08 10.36 -2.59
CA ALA A 54 23.23 10.70 -3.44
C ALA A 54 24.53 10.51 -2.61
N ALA A 55 25.65 10.00 -3.10
CA ALA A 55 26.13 9.85 -4.48
C ALA A 55 26.86 8.52 -4.66
N GLY A 56 26.57 7.80 -5.76
CA GLY A 56 27.33 6.60 -6.15
C GLY A 56 26.55 5.44 -6.75
N GLU A 57 25.26 5.61 -7.05
CA GLU A 57 24.40 4.65 -7.78
C GLU A 57 24.19 3.29 -7.09
N ARG A 58 22.99 3.12 -6.52
CA ARG A 58 22.32 1.82 -6.47
C ARG A 58 21.01 1.96 -7.23
N SER A 59 21.01 1.53 -8.49
CA SER A 59 19.78 1.43 -9.27
C SER A 59 19.03 0.17 -8.83
N GLY A 60 17.88 0.37 -8.20
CA GLY A 60 17.00 -0.71 -7.78
C GLY A 60 15.80 -0.14 -7.05
N ASN A 61 14.60 -0.61 -7.38
CA ASN A 61 13.36 -0.25 -6.68
C ASN A 61 13.23 -0.99 -5.33
N VAL A 62 14.36 -1.24 -4.67
CA VAL A 62 14.48 -2.16 -3.55
C VAL A 62 15.44 -1.59 -2.53
N GLN A 63 14.91 -1.21 -1.38
CA GLN A 63 15.67 -1.04 -0.15
C GLN A 63 15.04 -1.99 0.86
N LEU A 64 15.86 -2.84 1.47
CA LEU A 64 15.44 -3.62 2.63
C LEU A 64 15.32 -2.66 3.83
N PRO A 65 14.43 -2.93 4.80
CA PRO A 65 14.40 -2.17 6.05
C PRO A 65 15.80 -2.00 6.64
N GLU A 66 16.12 -0.80 7.10
CA GLU A 66 17.38 -0.49 7.78
C GLU A 66 17.38 -1.02 9.22
N SER A 67 16.19 -1.08 9.83
CA SER A 67 16.03 -1.57 11.19
C SER A 67 15.76 -3.09 11.22
N PRO A 68 16.30 -3.82 12.21
CA PRO A 68 16.06 -5.27 12.33
C PRO A 68 14.59 -5.64 12.57
N ASP A 69 13.80 -4.70 13.07
CA ASP A 69 12.37 -4.85 13.33
C ASP A 69 11.50 -4.41 12.14
N ALA A 70 12.11 -3.93 11.04
CA ALA A 70 11.44 -3.42 9.86
C ALA A 70 10.37 -2.34 10.14
N ALA A 71 10.53 -1.58 11.23
CA ALA A 71 9.62 -0.49 11.59
C ALA A 71 9.54 0.61 10.51
N ASP A 72 10.63 0.80 9.78
CA ASP A 72 10.78 1.73 8.67
C ASP A 72 10.21 1.21 7.34
N PHE A 73 9.85 -0.08 7.26
CA PHE A 73 9.25 -0.64 6.07
C PHE A 73 7.79 -0.20 5.91
N MET A 74 7.36 0.08 4.68
CA MET A 74 5.99 0.51 4.40
C MET A 74 4.96 -0.52 4.92
N LEU A 75 5.23 -1.82 4.76
CA LEU A 75 4.37 -2.90 5.26
C LEU A 75 4.81 -3.37 6.66
N ASN A 76 5.01 -2.44 7.59
CA ASN A 76 5.31 -2.77 8.98
C ASN A 76 4.09 -3.34 9.73
N GLY A 77 4.31 -3.75 10.99
CA GLY A 77 3.28 -4.35 11.84
C GLY A 77 2.02 -3.50 12.01
N ASP A 78 2.16 -2.18 12.13
CA ASP A 78 1.04 -1.26 12.32
C ASP A 78 0.14 -1.23 11.08
N LEU A 79 0.73 -1.12 9.88
CA LEU A 79 -0.04 -1.14 8.64
C LEU A 79 -0.73 -2.50 8.43
N LEU A 80 -0.05 -3.61 8.73
CA LEU A 80 -0.62 -4.95 8.59
C LEU A 80 -1.80 -5.15 9.56
N ALA A 81 -1.70 -4.63 10.79
CA ALA A 81 -2.79 -4.68 11.76
C ALA A 81 -3.99 -3.85 11.29
N ALA A 82 -3.76 -2.63 10.80
CA ALA A 82 -4.81 -1.77 10.26
C ALA A 82 -5.47 -2.39 9.01
N ALA A 83 -4.68 -2.96 8.11
CA ALA A 83 -5.15 -3.64 6.91
C ALA A 83 -6.02 -4.85 7.27
N ARG A 84 -5.58 -5.67 8.22
CA ARG A 84 -6.34 -6.81 8.72
C ARG A 84 -7.69 -6.38 9.29
N ALA A 85 -7.72 -5.38 10.17
CA ALA A 85 -8.96 -4.87 10.75
C ALA A 85 -9.95 -4.35 9.67
N CYS A 86 -9.41 -3.75 8.61
CA CYS A 86 -10.20 -3.26 7.47
C CYS A 86 -10.78 -4.39 6.61
N LEU A 87 -10.08 -5.53 6.48
CA LEU A 87 -10.44 -6.67 5.62
C LEU A 87 -11.28 -7.75 6.31
N GLU A 88 -11.17 -7.90 7.64
CA GLU A 88 -11.76 -9.01 8.41
C GLU A 88 -13.29 -9.08 8.32
N ALA A 89 -13.98 -7.97 8.07
CA ALA A 89 -15.43 -7.92 8.06
C ALA A 89 -16.09 -8.93 7.09
N ARG A 90 -15.38 -9.36 6.02
CA ARG A 90 -15.89 -10.33 5.02
C ARG A 90 -14.84 -11.26 4.39
N GLY A 91 -13.65 -11.38 4.99
CA GLY A 91 -12.58 -12.25 4.44
C GLY A 91 -11.91 -11.66 3.20
N GLY A 92 -11.67 -10.35 3.20
CA GLY A 92 -10.86 -9.70 2.17
C GLY A 92 -9.40 -10.15 2.20
N ALA A 93 -8.63 -9.75 1.19
CA ALA A 93 -7.23 -10.14 1.02
C ALA A 93 -6.29 -8.93 0.93
N LEU A 94 -5.13 -9.05 1.59
CA LEU A 94 -3.98 -8.20 1.33
C LEU A 94 -3.12 -8.86 0.24
N LEU A 95 -2.98 -8.17 -0.88
CA LEU A 95 -2.16 -8.62 -2.01
C LEU A 95 -0.89 -7.78 -2.06
N VAL A 96 0.26 -8.44 -1.91
CA VAL A 96 1.58 -7.79 -1.93
C VAL A 96 2.30 -8.21 -3.20
N GLN A 97 2.76 -7.23 -3.97
CA GLN A 97 3.63 -7.45 -5.12
C GLN A 97 5.00 -6.85 -4.83
N SER A 98 6.03 -7.70 -4.75
CA SER A 98 7.43 -7.31 -4.54
C SER A 98 8.25 -7.59 -5.81
N GLN A 99 9.37 -6.87 -5.98
CA GLN A 99 10.44 -7.21 -6.94
C GLN A 99 11.65 -7.85 -6.24
N CYS A 100 11.62 -7.95 -4.91
CA CYS A 100 12.60 -8.68 -4.12
C CYS A 100 12.13 -10.12 -3.97
N GLU A 101 12.99 -11.07 -4.33
CA GLU A 101 12.88 -12.47 -3.89
C GLU A 101 13.39 -12.61 -2.45
#